data_AF-A0A940U4S3-F1
#
_entry.id   AF-A0A940U4S3-F1
#
_cell.length_a   1.000
_cell.length_b   1.000
_cell.length_c   1.000
_cell.angle_alpha   90.00
_cell.angle_beta   90.00
_cell.angle_gamma   90.00
#
_symmetry.space_group_name_H-M   'P 1'
#
loop_
_entity.id
_entity.type
_entity.pdbx_description
1 polymer ?
#
loop_
_entity_poly.entity_id
_entity_poly.type
_entity_poly.pdbx_seq_one_letter_code
_entity_poly.pdbx_strand_id
1 'polypeptide(L)' 'MVGITNFGVYIPKYRLGRDVVAKAWGPRYISGERAVANHDEDSLTMATEAVLNCLLGIDPRTV' A
#
# COMPACT_ATOMS: atom_id res chain seq x y z
N MET A 1 10.04 10.68 -23.82
CA MET A 1 11.08 10.66 -22.78
C MET A 1 11.08 9.26 -22.20
N VAL A 2 12.24 8.60 -22.08
CA VAL A 2 12.32 7.25 -21.49
C VAL A 2 12.60 7.39 -20.00
N GLY A 3 11.72 6.86 -19.15
CA GLY A 3 11.84 6.94 -17.69
C GLY A 3 10.50 6.69 -16.99
N ILE A 4 10.50 6.72 -15.66
CA ILE A 4 9.27 6.67 -14.85
C ILE A 4 8.62 8.05 -14.90
N THR A 5 7.47 8.17 -15.55
CA THR A 5 6.74 9.44 -15.70
C THR A 5 5.63 9.62 -14.67
N ASN A 6 5.07 8.50 -14.19
CA ASN A 6 3.97 8.46 -13.22
C ASN A 6 4.12 7.26 -12.29
N PHE A 7 3.53 7.35 -11.09
CA PHE A 7 3.39 6.25 -10.16
C PHE A 7 2.07 6.41 -9.39
N GLY A 8 1.51 5.29 -8.95
CA GLY A 8 0.34 5.25 -8.08
C GLY A 8 0.55 4.26 -6.97
N VAL A 9 -0.12 4.48 -5.83
CA VAL A 9 0.08 3.68 -4.63
C VAL A 9 -1.29 3.36 -4.05
N TYR A 10 -1.39 2.16 -3.49
CA TYR A 10 -2.43 1.79 -2.54
C TYR A 10 -1.75 1.26 -1.28
N ILE A 11 -2.21 1.72 -0.12
CA ILE A 11 -1.74 1.23 1.18
C ILE A 11 -2.98 0.73 1.91
N PRO A 12 -2.96 -0.51 2.46
CA PRO A 12 -4.06 -1.04 3.23
C PRO A 12 -4.60 -0.06 4.27
N LYS A 13 -5.89 -0.11 4.60
CA LYS A 13 -6.49 0.84 5.53
C LYS A 13 -6.04 0.61 6.98
N TYR A 14 -5.92 -0.64 7.41
CA TYR A 14 -5.68 -0.95 8.82
C TYR A 14 -4.22 -0.74 9.23
N ARG A 15 -4.04 -0.37 10.50
CA ARG A 15 -2.74 -0.09 11.11
C ARG A 15 -2.56 -0.91 12.38
N LEU A 16 -1.44 -1.59 12.48
CA LEU A 16 -1.01 -2.32 13.67
C LEU A 16 0.20 -1.61 14.28
N GLY A 17 0.05 -1.17 15.54
CA GLY A 17 1.13 -0.59 16.32
C GLY A 17 2.27 -1.59 16.49
N ARG A 18 3.52 -1.16 16.24
CA ARG A 18 4.69 -2.03 16.41
C ARG A 18 4.97 -2.35 17.88
N ASP A 19 4.42 -1.58 18.81
CA ASP A 19 4.44 -1.88 20.24
C ASP A 19 3.62 -3.14 20.57
N VAL A 20 2.48 -3.35 19.91
CA VAL A 20 1.66 -4.57 20.05
C VAL A 20 2.42 -5.79 19.55
N VAL A 21 3.10 -5.65 18.40
CA VAL A 21 3.97 -6.71 17.87
C VAL A 21 5.12 -6.99 18.83
N ALA A 22 5.77 -5.96 19.37
CA ALA A 22 6.87 -6.13 20.33
C ALA A 22 6.42 -6.79 21.65
N LYS A 23 5.22 -6.47 22.14
CA LYS A 23 4.63 -7.11 23.33
C LYS A 23 4.44 -8.62 23.12
N ALA A 24 4.07 -9.06 21.92
CA ALA A 24 3.79 -10.46 21.64
C ALA A 24 5.00 -11.26 21.10
N TRP A 25 5.99 -10.62 20.47
CA TRP A 25 7.16 -11.30 19.85
C TRP A 25 8.54 -10.86 20.37
N GLY A 26 8.63 -9.88 21.28
CA GLY A 26 9.88 -9.43 21.89
C GLY A 26 10.43 -8.09 21.34
N PRO A 27 11.53 -7.58 21.94
CA PRO A 27 11.80 -6.14 22.04
C PRO A 27 12.49 -5.50 20.82
N ARG A 28 12.34 -6.02 19.60
CA ARG A 28 12.73 -5.25 18.40
C ARG A 28 11.74 -4.09 18.20
N TYR A 29 11.86 -3.09 19.06
CA TYR A 29 11.01 -1.91 19.08
C TYR A 29 11.64 -0.82 18.22
N ILE A 30 10.99 -0.58 17.08
CA ILE A 30 11.12 0.63 16.29
C ILE A 30 9.76 1.30 16.35
N SER A 31 9.72 2.59 16.67
CA SER A 31 8.47 3.34 16.75
C SER A 31 7.66 3.29 15.44
N GLY A 32 6.36 3.55 15.56
CA GLY A 32 5.43 3.62 14.43
C GLY A 32 4.54 2.40 14.27
N GLU A 33 4.00 2.26 13.07
CA GLU A 33 2.93 1.31 12.73
C GLU A 33 3.28 0.52 11.47
N ARG A 34 2.52 -0.56 11.24
CA ARG A 34 2.55 -1.34 10.00
C ARG A 34 1.15 -1.38 9.40
N ALA A 35 1.07 -1.20 8.08
CA ALA A 35 -0.15 -1.45 7.32
C ALA A 35 -0.49 -2.95 7.32
N VAL A 36 -1.76 -3.30 7.54
CA VAL A 36 -2.24 -4.68 7.51
C VAL A 36 -3.43 -4.74 6.56
N ALA A 37 -3.38 -5.66 5.60
CA ALA A 37 -4.47 -5.92 4.68
C ALA A 37 -5.67 -6.52 5.40
N ASN A 38 -6.85 -6.04 5.05
CA ASN A 38 -8.13 -6.65 5.38
C ASN A 38 -8.45 -7.81 4.41
N HIS A 39 -9.56 -8.49 4.67
CA HIS A 39 -10.03 -9.60 3.83
C HIS A 39 -10.35 -9.22 2.38
N ASP A 40 -10.65 -7.94 2.10
CA ASP A 40 -10.95 -7.38 0.78
C ASP A 40 -9.73 -6.74 0.09
N GLU A 41 -8.60 -6.63 0.79
CA GLU A 41 -7.37 -5.99 0.29
C GLU A 41 -6.34 -7.04 -0.18
N ASP A 42 -6.75 -7.88 -1.13
CA ASP A 42 -5.83 -8.85 -1.75
C ASP A 42 -4.86 -8.18 -2.76
N SER A 43 -3.95 -8.97 -3.34
CA SER A 43 -2.96 -8.42 -4.26
C SER A 43 -3.56 -7.86 -5.55
N LEU A 44 -4.71 -8.36 -6.02
CA LEU A 44 -5.39 -7.84 -7.21
C LEU A 44 -6.08 -6.52 -6.89
N THR A 45 -6.87 -6.46 -5.81
CA THR A 45 -7.54 -5.23 -5.38
C THR A 45 -6.53 -4.10 -5.20
N MET A 46 -5.45 -4.35 -4.43
CA MET A 46 -4.44 -3.33 -4.17
C MET A 46 -3.70 -2.89 -5.44
N ALA A 47 -3.40 -3.82 -6.35
CA ALA A 47 -2.73 -3.49 -7.60
C ALA A 47 -3.64 -2.67 -8.53
N THR A 48 -4.91 -3.05 -8.66
CA THR A 48 -5.90 -2.33 -9.47
C THR A 48 -6.09 -0.91 -8.94
N GLU A 49 -6.28 -0.72 -7.63
CA GLU A 49 -6.40 0.61 -7.04
C GLU A 49 -5.14 1.46 -7.23
N ALA A 50 -3.95 0.87 -7.07
CA ALA A 50 -2.68 1.57 -7.32
C ALA A 50 -2.56 2.01 -8.79
N VAL A 51 -2.98 1.18 -9.74
CA VAL A 51 -2.99 1.52 -11.18
C VAL A 51 -4.01 2.60 -11.48
N LEU A 52 -5.24 2.51 -10.95
CA LEU A 52 -6.26 3.54 -11.13
C LEU A 52 -5.79 4.90 -10.58
N ASN A 53 -5.10 4.91 -9.44
CA ASN A 53 -4.47 6.11 -8.89
C ASN A 53 -3.35 6.64 -9.80
N CYS A 54 -2.53 5.75 -10.39
CA CYS A 54 -1.47 6.13 -11.33
C CYS A 54 -2.02 6.78 -12.61
N LEU A 55 -3.16 6.27 -13.08
CA LEU A 55 -3.82 6.68 -14.32
C LEU A 55 -4.84 7.81 -14.15
N LEU A 56 -4.98 8.38 -12.94
CA LEU A 56 -5.95 9.44 -12.68
C LEU A 56 -5.70 10.63 -13.61
N GLY A 57 -6.68 10.94 -14.47
CA GLY A 57 -6.58 12.02 -15.47
C GLY A 57 -5.86 11.64 -16.77
N ILE A 58 -5.48 10.38 -16.96
CA ILE A 58 -4.91 9.82 -18.20
C ILE A 58 -6.01 9.05 -18.94
N ASP A 59 -6.11 9.17 -20.27
CA ASP A 59 -7.01 8.33 -21.08
C ASP A 59 -6.47 6.89 -21.09
N PRO A 60 -7.19 5.91 -20.51
CA PRO A 60 -6.71 4.53 -20.44
C PRO A 60 -6.45 3.88 -21.80
N ARG A 61 -7.01 4.41 -22.89
CA ARG A 61 -6.78 3.91 -24.27
C ARG A 61 -5.42 4.32 -24.83
N THR A 62 -4.67 5.16 -24.12
CA THR A 62 -3.35 5.65 -24.52
C THR A 62 -2.20 4.95 -23.79
N VAL A 63 -2.53 3.97 -22.95
CA VAL A 63 -1.61 3.18 -22.12
C VAL A 63 -1.39 1.79 -22.73
#